data_AF-A0A7S4T056-F1
#
_entry.id   AF-A0A7S4T056-F1
#
_cell.length_a   1.000
_cell.length_b   1.000
_cell.length_c   1.000
_cell.angle_alpha   90.00
_cell.angle_beta   90.00
_cell.angle_gamma   90.00
#
_symmetry.space_group_name_H-M   'P 1'
#
loop_
_entity.id
_entity.type
_entity.pdbx_description
1 polymer ?
#
loop_
_entity_poly.entity_id
_entity_poly.type
_entity_poly.pdbx_seq_one_letter_code
_entity_poly.pdbx_strand_id
1 'polypeptide(L)'
;MILCTLIWLSLFTISHLKNAAKDPDHFDKLSNTHCLIGMSLAIISIYINDETIFSEEVVISWCLGYFCADLVDCVIRKDVMFLVHALIGFSLLYCCYCHFYDLRGGSWGYFVEASTPFLNYWKKSKTKRSFGVFLASFILIRLVYTPIFLKYKLDVNGGLSSNAFAIVASGAFYLLNVVWAFKATGLYLKYDEGKSKSKKNE
;
A
#
# COMPACT_ATOMS: atom_id res chain seq x y z
N MET A 1 -12.22 -7.98 11.87
CA MET A 1 -11.48 -6.73 12.17
C MET A 1 -10.54 -6.81 13.38
N ILE A 2 -11.04 -6.92 14.62
CA ILE A 2 -10.22 -6.88 15.85
C ILE A 2 -9.05 -7.88 15.82
N LEU A 3 -9.32 -9.13 15.42
CA LEU A 3 -8.29 -10.17 15.36
C LEU A 3 -7.12 -9.80 14.43
N CYS A 4 -7.41 -9.29 13.22
CA CYS A 4 -6.37 -8.86 12.27
C CYS A 4 -5.54 -7.70 12.85
N THR A 5 -6.18 -6.74 13.51
CA THR A 5 -5.48 -5.63 14.18
C THR A 5 -4.58 -6.15 15.30
N LEU A 6 -5.06 -7.08 16.14
CA LEU A 6 -4.26 -7.68 17.21
C LEU A 6 -3.06 -8.46 16.66
N ILE A 7 -3.24 -9.20 15.56
CA ILE A 7 -2.14 -9.91 14.89
C ILE A 7 -1.08 -8.90 14.42
N TRP A 8 -1.50 -7.85 13.70
CA TRP A 8 -0.57 -6.86 13.17
C TRP A 8 0.15 -6.05 14.24
N LEU A 9 -0.56 -5.61 15.28
CA LEU A 9 0.05 -4.93 16.41
C LEU A 9 1.04 -5.84 17.15
N SER A 10 0.71 -7.12 17.33
CA SER A 10 1.63 -8.09 17.95
C SER A 10 2.89 -8.30 17.12
N LEU A 11 2.74 -8.47 15.80
CA LEU A 11 3.87 -8.59 14.87
C LEU A 11 4.73 -7.33 14.86
N PHE A 12 4.10 -6.16 14.87
CA PHE A 12 4.78 -4.87 15.00
C PHE A 12 5.56 -4.79 16.31
N THR A 13 4.94 -5.04 17.46
CA THR A 13 5.60 -5.00 18.77
C THR A 13 6.78 -5.96 18.83
N ILE A 14 6.64 -7.20 18.34
CA ILE A 14 7.73 -8.18 18.29
C ILE A 14 8.87 -7.68 17.39
N SER A 15 8.54 -7.15 16.21
CA SER A 15 9.55 -6.64 15.28
C SER A 15 10.28 -5.42 15.86
N HIS A 16 9.55 -4.49 16.46
CA HIS A 16 10.09 -3.29 17.07
C HIS A 16 11.02 -3.63 18.24
N LEU A 17 10.58 -4.47 19.19
CA LEU A 17 11.39 -4.88 20.33
C LEU A 17 12.68 -5.61 19.93
N LYS A 18 12.64 -6.41 18.86
CA LYS A 18 13.80 -7.19 18.41
C LYS A 18 14.76 -6.39 17.55
N ASN A 19 14.24 -5.48 16.72
CA ASN A 19 14.99 -4.96 15.59
C ASN A 19 15.07 -3.42 15.52
N ALA A 20 14.28 -2.66 16.30
CA ALA A 20 14.23 -1.20 16.14
C ALA A 20 15.60 -0.52 16.30
N ALA A 21 16.46 -1.05 17.18
CA ALA A 21 17.81 -0.52 17.38
C ALA A 21 18.82 -0.93 16.27
N LYS A 22 18.52 -1.97 15.48
CA LYS A 22 19.45 -2.59 14.52
C LYS A 22 19.06 -2.38 13.06
N ASP A 23 17.77 -2.22 12.79
CA ASP A 23 17.21 -2.15 11.45
C ASP A 23 16.07 -1.12 11.40
N PRO A 24 16.33 0.11 10.94
CA PRO A 24 15.29 1.12 10.81
C PRO A 24 14.21 0.72 9.79
N ASP A 25 14.51 -0.23 8.88
CA ASP A 25 13.58 -0.78 7.89
C ASP A 25 12.96 -2.12 8.36
N HIS A 26 12.98 -2.44 9.66
CA HIS A 26 12.44 -3.69 10.22
C HIS A 26 10.97 -3.97 9.84
N PHE A 27 10.21 -2.95 9.48
CA PHE A 27 8.83 -3.06 9.02
C PHE A 27 8.69 -3.47 7.55
N ASP A 28 9.73 -3.36 6.72
CA ASP A 28 9.69 -3.73 5.28
C ASP A 28 9.38 -5.22 5.08
N LYS A 29 9.89 -6.08 5.98
CA LYS A 29 9.59 -7.53 5.94
C LYS A 29 8.11 -7.79 6.21
N LEU A 30 7.52 -7.08 7.17
CA LEU A 30 6.10 -7.15 7.48
C LEU A 30 5.24 -6.62 6.33
N SER A 31 5.69 -5.55 5.67
CA SER A 31 5.06 -4.99 4.47
C SER A 31 4.97 -5.99 3.32
N ASN A 32 6.05 -6.74 3.04
CA ASN A 32 6.00 -7.80 2.01
C ASN A 32 5.01 -8.91 2.35
N THR A 33 5.02 -9.37 3.62
CA THR A 33 4.06 -10.40 4.08
C THR A 33 2.63 -9.88 3.97
N HIS A 34 2.41 -8.61 4.33
CA HIS A 34 1.12 -7.94 4.19
C HIS A 34 0.64 -8.01 2.74
N CYS A 35 1.47 -7.54 1.80
CA CYS A 35 1.19 -7.55 0.36
C CYS A 35 0.85 -8.94 -0.17
N LEU A 36 1.68 -9.94 0.12
CA LEU A 36 1.49 -11.29 -0.43
C LEU A 36 0.18 -11.93 0.05
N ILE A 37 -0.08 -11.86 1.36
CA ILE A 37 -1.31 -12.41 1.94
C ILE A 37 -2.51 -11.60 1.48
N GLY A 38 -2.43 -10.27 1.54
CA GLY A 38 -3.52 -9.39 1.12
C GLY A 38 -3.89 -9.55 -0.35
N MET A 39 -2.90 -9.69 -1.25
CA MET A 39 -3.14 -9.96 -2.67
C MET A 39 -3.82 -11.31 -2.85
N SER A 40 -3.39 -12.33 -2.11
CA SER A 40 -4.00 -13.66 -2.17
C SER A 40 -5.47 -13.59 -1.73
N LEU A 41 -5.75 -12.92 -0.60
CA LEU A 41 -7.12 -12.73 -0.11
C LEU A 41 -7.97 -11.91 -1.10
N ALA A 42 -7.42 -10.86 -1.69
CA ALA A 42 -8.10 -10.03 -2.68
C ALA A 42 -8.43 -10.81 -3.95
N ILE A 43 -7.48 -11.60 -4.47
CA ILE A 43 -7.71 -12.48 -5.62
C ILE A 43 -8.81 -13.51 -5.30
N ILE A 44 -8.75 -14.15 -4.13
CA ILE A 44 -9.77 -15.11 -3.69
C ILE A 44 -11.14 -14.44 -3.60
N SER A 45 -11.23 -13.26 -2.97
CA SER A 45 -12.48 -12.50 -2.84
C SER A 45 -13.09 -12.17 -4.20
N ILE A 46 -12.27 -11.70 -5.15
CA ILE A 46 -12.71 -11.36 -6.50
C ILE A 46 -13.11 -12.61 -7.30
N TYR A 47 -12.36 -13.71 -7.15
CA TYR A 47 -12.63 -14.96 -7.87
C TYR A 47 -13.92 -15.63 -7.39
N ILE A 48 -14.13 -15.69 -6.08
CA ILE A 48 -15.33 -16.29 -5.48
C ILE A 48 -16.53 -15.38 -5.70
N ASN A 49 -16.37 -14.07 -5.53
CA ASN A 49 -17.39 -13.04 -5.71
C ASN A 49 -18.75 -13.33 -5.05
N ASP A 50 -18.75 -14.04 -3.92
CA ASP A 50 -19.93 -14.38 -3.12
C ASP A 50 -19.66 -14.08 -1.64
N GLU A 51 -20.43 -13.17 -1.03
CA GLU A 51 -20.26 -12.73 0.36
C GLU A 51 -20.59 -13.83 1.38
N THR A 52 -21.39 -14.83 1.00
CA THR A 52 -21.74 -15.95 1.87
C THR A 52 -20.61 -16.98 1.97
N ILE A 53 -19.75 -17.05 0.95
CA ILE A 53 -18.61 -17.97 0.89
C ILE A 53 -17.32 -17.26 1.35
N PHE A 54 -17.06 -16.07 0.82
CA PHE A 54 -15.88 -15.29 1.16
C PHE A 54 -16.21 -13.80 1.25
N SER A 55 -16.30 -13.32 2.49
CA SER A 55 -16.60 -11.93 2.77
C SER A 55 -15.40 -11.01 2.45
N GLU A 56 -15.67 -9.89 1.78
CA GLU A 56 -14.63 -8.87 1.53
C GLU A 56 -14.14 -8.22 2.84
N GLU A 57 -14.93 -8.29 3.93
CA GLU A 57 -14.49 -7.83 5.25
C GLU A 57 -13.19 -8.48 5.71
N VAL A 58 -12.88 -9.70 5.24
CA VAL A 58 -11.60 -10.36 5.54
C VAL A 58 -10.43 -9.57 4.96
N VAL A 59 -10.54 -9.13 3.70
CA VAL A 59 -9.52 -8.33 3.01
C VAL A 59 -9.41 -6.96 3.69
N ILE A 60 -10.54 -6.28 3.89
CA ILE A 60 -10.57 -4.96 4.53
C ILE A 60 -10.00 -5.02 5.95
N SER A 61 -10.36 -6.03 6.73
CA SER A 61 -9.83 -6.24 8.09
C SER A 61 -8.32 -6.49 8.09
N TRP A 62 -7.81 -7.27 7.13
CA TRP A 62 -6.38 -7.53 6.99
C TRP A 62 -5.59 -6.24 6.72
N CYS A 63 -6.11 -5.40 5.82
CA CYS A 63 -5.54 -4.10 5.48
C CYS A 63 -5.61 -3.11 6.63
N LEU A 64 -6.78 -2.99 7.25
CA LEU A 64 -6.99 -2.07 8.36
C LEU A 64 -6.05 -2.37 9.52
N GLY A 65 -5.88 -3.66 9.88
CA GLY A 65 -4.96 -4.05 10.93
C GLY A 65 -3.51 -3.67 10.62
N TYR A 66 -3.08 -3.83 9.36
CA TYR A 66 -1.73 -3.43 8.92
C TYR A 66 -1.55 -1.92 9.00
N PHE A 67 -2.48 -1.12 8.45
CA PHE A 67 -2.39 0.33 8.50
C PHE A 67 -2.49 0.88 9.93
N CYS A 68 -3.19 0.23 10.85
CA CYS A 68 -3.14 0.58 12.28
C CYS A 68 -1.72 0.45 12.83
N ALA A 69 -1.03 -0.65 12.54
CA ALA A 69 0.36 -0.84 12.96
C ALA A 69 1.30 0.16 12.29
N ASP A 70 1.11 0.41 10.99
CA ASP A 70 1.89 1.40 10.23
C ASP A 70 1.70 2.83 10.77
N LEU A 71 0.47 3.20 11.15
CA LEU A 71 0.16 4.49 11.77
C LEU A 71 0.93 4.67 13.09
N VAL A 72 0.92 3.65 13.95
CA VAL A 72 1.66 3.65 15.22
C VAL A 72 3.17 3.80 14.96
N ASP A 73 3.71 3.05 14.00
CA ASP A 73 5.11 3.13 13.60
C ASP A 73 5.48 4.53 13.08
N CYS A 74 4.64 5.12 12.22
CA CYS A 74 4.84 6.48 11.69
C CYS A 74 4.85 7.54 12.80
N VAL A 75 3.96 7.42 13.79
CA VAL A 75 3.92 8.32 14.95
C VAL A 75 5.20 8.19 15.78
N ILE A 76 5.67 6.97 16.05
CA ILE A 76 6.91 6.71 16.81
C ILE A 76 8.12 7.29 16.06
N ARG A 77 8.21 7.05 14.75
CA ARG A 77 9.28 7.59 13.89
C ARG A 77 9.15 9.09 13.61
N LYS A 78 8.02 9.71 13.96
CA LYS A 78 7.67 11.12 13.66
C LYS A 78 7.75 11.43 12.16
N ASP A 79 7.41 10.47 11.32
CA ASP A 79 7.45 10.61 9.87
C ASP A 79 6.12 11.17 9.34
N VAL A 80 6.04 12.50 9.23
CA VAL A 80 4.80 13.20 8.84
C VAL A 80 4.33 12.80 7.44
N MET A 81 5.24 12.57 6.49
CA MET A 81 4.86 12.22 5.13
C MET A 81 4.19 10.85 5.09
N PHE A 82 4.78 9.86 5.77
CA PHE A 82 4.20 8.53 5.86
C PHE A 82 2.94 8.50 6.74
N LEU A 83 2.85 9.37 7.76
CA LEU A 83 1.62 9.55 8.54
C LEU A 83 0.46 10.02 7.65
N VAL A 84 0.69 11.03 6.80
CA VAL A 84 -0.33 11.50 5.83
C VAL A 84 -0.70 10.39 4.86
N HIS A 85 0.27 9.62 4.37
CA HIS A 85 0.01 8.47 3.51
C HIS A 85 -0.89 7.42 4.18
N ALA A 86 -0.60 7.07 5.43
CA ALA A 86 -1.40 6.13 6.21
C ALA A 86 -2.84 6.62 6.40
N LEU A 87 -3.04 7.91 6.71
CA LEU A 87 -4.38 8.50 6.85
C LEU A 87 -5.18 8.49 5.54
N ILE A 88 -4.52 8.73 4.40
CA ILE A 88 -5.15 8.58 3.08
C ILE A 88 -5.55 7.11 2.86
N GLY A 89 -4.67 6.16 3.19
CA GLY A 89 -4.96 4.72 3.12
C GLY A 89 -6.19 4.31 3.94
N PHE A 90 -6.30 4.80 5.18
CA PHE A 90 -7.49 4.61 6.01
C PHE A 90 -8.75 5.17 5.36
N SER A 91 -8.66 6.38 4.81
CA SER A 91 -9.80 7.03 4.15
C SER A 91 -10.27 6.22 2.94
N LEU A 92 -9.34 5.66 2.16
CA LEU A 92 -9.66 4.79 1.02
C LEU A 92 -10.31 3.48 1.45
N LEU A 93 -9.81 2.84 2.51
CA LEU A 93 -10.42 1.63 3.07
C LEU A 93 -11.85 1.88 3.54
N TYR A 94 -12.06 3.00 4.24
CA TYR A 94 -13.40 3.43 4.64
C TYR A 94 -14.31 3.62 3.41
N CYS A 95 -13.81 4.29 2.35
CA CYS A 95 -14.58 4.46 1.13
C CYS A 95 -14.94 3.12 0.47
N CYS A 96 -13.99 2.18 0.43
CA CYS A 96 -14.24 0.86 -0.13
C CYS A 96 -15.31 0.12 0.67
N TYR A 97 -15.28 0.21 2.00
CA TYR A 97 -16.30 -0.41 2.87
C TYR A 97 -17.68 0.24 2.74
N CYS A 98 -17.76 1.57 2.73
CA CYS A 98 -19.06 2.25 2.76
C CYS A 98 -19.71 2.41 1.39
N HIS A 99 -18.92 2.50 0.31
CA HIS A 99 -19.43 2.85 -1.01
C HIS A 99 -19.22 1.77 -2.06
N PHE A 100 -18.19 0.93 -1.94
CA PHE A 100 -17.82 -0.02 -3.01
C PHE A 100 -17.77 -1.48 -2.56
N TYR A 101 -18.34 -1.79 -1.39
CA TYR A 101 -18.24 -3.12 -0.77
C TYR A 101 -18.84 -4.22 -1.66
N ASP A 102 -20.08 -4.01 -2.12
CA ASP A 102 -20.78 -4.96 -3.01
C ASP A 102 -20.09 -5.13 -4.37
N LEU A 103 -19.19 -4.20 -4.72
CA LEU A 103 -18.41 -4.25 -5.95
C LEU A 103 -17.01 -4.86 -5.73
N ARG A 104 -16.74 -5.45 -4.56
CA ARG A 104 -15.40 -5.89 -4.15
C ARG A 104 -14.35 -4.78 -4.22
N GLY A 105 -14.77 -3.56 -3.85
CA GLY A 105 -13.96 -2.35 -3.96
C GLY A 105 -12.68 -2.43 -3.16
N GLY A 106 -12.72 -3.05 -1.96
CA GLY A 106 -11.53 -3.21 -1.13
C GLY A 106 -10.49 -4.13 -1.78
N SER A 107 -10.94 -5.24 -2.37
CA SER A 107 -10.10 -6.24 -3.02
C SER A 107 -9.47 -5.71 -4.30
N TRP A 108 -10.27 -5.06 -5.15
CA TRP A 108 -9.73 -4.38 -6.33
C TRP A 108 -8.80 -3.22 -5.93
N GLY A 109 -9.18 -2.44 -4.92
CA GLY A 109 -8.37 -1.36 -4.38
C GLY A 109 -7.00 -1.87 -3.88
N TYR A 110 -6.94 -3.08 -3.31
CA TYR A 110 -5.71 -3.64 -2.76
C TYR A 110 -4.58 -3.80 -3.79
N PHE A 111 -4.89 -3.97 -5.07
CA PHE A 111 -3.85 -4.12 -6.10
C PHE A 111 -2.91 -2.91 -6.21
N VAL A 112 -3.27 -1.73 -5.67
CA VAL A 112 -2.35 -0.58 -5.61
C VAL A 112 -1.09 -0.86 -4.78
N GLU A 113 -1.12 -1.87 -3.90
CA GLU A 113 0.01 -2.33 -3.10
C GLU A 113 0.93 -3.32 -3.84
N ALA A 114 0.55 -3.80 -5.02
CA ALA A 114 1.35 -4.78 -5.77
C ALA A 114 2.73 -4.23 -6.20
N SER A 115 2.95 -2.91 -6.18
CA SER A 115 4.27 -2.31 -6.43
C SER A 115 5.24 -2.42 -5.24
N THR A 116 4.72 -2.61 -4.02
CA THR A 116 5.48 -2.54 -2.75
C THR A 116 6.56 -3.62 -2.62
N PRO A 117 6.33 -4.89 -3.03
CA PRO A 117 7.40 -5.90 -3.03
C PRO A 117 8.61 -5.51 -3.88
N PHE A 118 8.40 -4.81 -5.00
CA PHE A 118 9.48 -4.34 -5.86
C PHE A 118 10.27 -3.19 -5.21
N LEU A 119 9.60 -2.29 -4.49
CA LEU A 119 10.25 -1.27 -3.67
C LEU A 119 11.19 -1.91 -2.64
N ASN A 120 10.68 -2.88 -1.88
CA ASN A 120 11.43 -3.57 -0.85
C ASN A 120 12.58 -4.40 -1.43
N TYR A 121 12.39 -4.98 -2.62
CA TYR A 121 13.48 -5.65 -3.35
C TYR A 121 14.57 -4.66 -3.79
N TRP A 122 14.19 -3.50 -4.33
CA TRP A 122 15.15 -2.44 -4.68
C TRP A 122 15.89 -1.92 -3.44
N LYS A 123 15.21 -1.70 -2.31
CA LYS A 123 15.85 -1.27 -1.06
C LYS A 123 16.98 -2.21 -0.63
N LYS A 124 16.85 -3.51 -0.87
CA LYS A 124 17.88 -4.53 -0.53
C LYS A 124 18.99 -4.64 -1.57
N SER A 125 18.61 -4.68 -2.86
CA SER A 125 19.54 -4.90 -3.96
C SER A 125 20.33 -3.65 -4.35
N LYS A 126 19.71 -2.46 -4.20
CA LYS A 126 20.24 -1.14 -4.57
C LYS A 126 20.84 -1.06 -5.99
N THR A 127 20.35 -1.88 -6.92
CA THR A 127 20.78 -1.83 -8.34
C THR A 127 19.90 -0.87 -9.14
N LYS A 128 20.43 -0.30 -10.23
CA LYS A 128 19.63 0.55 -11.13
C LYS A 128 18.54 -0.26 -11.80
N ARG A 129 18.81 -1.52 -12.16
CA ARG A 129 17.83 -2.43 -12.76
C ARG A 129 16.64 -2.67 -11.82
N SER A 130 16.89 -3.03 -10.57
CA SER A 130 15.81 -3.25 -9.59
C SER A 130 15.03 -1.97 -9.33
N PHE A 131 15.69 -0.80 -9.34
CA PHE A 131 14.98 0.47 -9.26
C PHE A 131 14.07 0.68 -10.48
N GLY A 132 14.56 0.41 -11.69
CA GLY A 132 13.76 0.53 -12.92
C GLY A 132 12.51 -0.35 -12.88
N VAL A 133 12.63 -1.59 -12.37
CA VAL A 133 11.48 -2.50 -12.20
C VAL A 133 10.48 -1.93 -11.18
N PHE A 134 10.95 -1.42 -10.04
CA PHE A 134 10.08 -0.76 -9.07
C PHE A 134 9.39 0.48 -9.67
N LEU A 135 10.11 1.35 -10.35
CA LEU A 135 9.55 2.57 -10.92
C LEU A 135 8.51 2.26 -11.99
N ALA A 136 8.78 1.28 -12.87
CA ALA A 136 7.83 0.83 -13.87
C ALA A 136 6.57 0.23 -13.22
N SER A 137 6.72 -0.64 -12.22
CA SER A 137 5.57 -1.23 -11.52
C SER A 137 4.78 -0.18 -10.76
N PHE A 138 5.43 0.77 -10.10
CA PHE A 138 4.79 1.89 -9.40
C PHE A 138 3.94 2.74 -10.36
N ILE A 139 4.46 3.10 -11.53
CA ILE A 139 3.71 3.88 -12.52
C ILE A 139 2.49 3.09 -13.03
N LEU A 140 2.69 1.84 -13.46
CA LEU A 140 1.61 1.01 -13.99
C LEU A 140 0.51 0.77 -12.95
N ILE A 141 0.88 0.46 -11.71
CA ILE A 141 -0.05 0.06 -10.66
C ILE A 141 -0.70 1.26 -9.97
N ARG A 142 0.05 2.33 -9.69
CA ARG A 142 -0.46 3.46 -8.89
C ARG A 142 -0.88 4.67 -9.71
N LEU A 143 -0.34 4.85 -10.92
CA LEU A 143 -0.74 5.96 -11.80
C LEU A 143 -1.68 5.54 -12.92
N VAL A 144 -1.49 4.35 -13.51
CA VAL A 144 -2.36 3.90 -14.60
C VAL A 144 -3.57 3.14 -14.07
N TYR A 145 -3.36 2.13 -13.23
CA TYR A 145 -4.45 1.29 -12.73
C TYR A 145 -5.42 2.04 -11.80
N THR A 146 -4.94 2.83 -10.85
CA THR A 146 -5.79 3.56 -9.88
C THR A 146 -6.92 4.39 -10.51
N PRO A 147 -6.68 5.29 -11.49
CA PRO A 147 -7.77 6.04 -12.11
C PRO A 147 -8.71 5.17 -12.96
N ILE A 148 -8.20 4.11 -13.60
CA ILE A 148 -9.04 3.15 -14.34
C ILE A 148 -10.00 2.43 -13.39
N PHE A 149 -9.47 1.92 -12.28
CA PHE A 149 -10.24 1.27 -11.22
C PHE A 149 -11.30 2.22 -10.63
N LEU A 150 -10.90 3.43 -10.25
CA LEU A 150 -11.83 4.40 -9.66
C LEU A 150 -12.95 4.76 -10.63
N LYS A 151 -12.61 5.03 -11.90
CA LYS A 151 -13.61 5.34 -12.93
C LYS A 151 -14.61 4.20 -13.07
N TYR A 152 -14.13 2.96 -13.19
CA TYR A 152 -14.99 1.78 -13.29
C TYR A 152 -15.96 1.68 -12.10
N LYS A 153 -15.48 1.90 -10.86
CA LYS A 153 -16.35 1.85 -9.67
C LYS A 153 -17.36 2.99 -9.62
N LEU A 154 -16.97 4.19 -10.03
CA LEU A 154 -17.90 5.33 -10.10
C LEU A 154 -18.98 5.13 -11.17
N ASP A 155 -18.61 4.61 -12.33
CA ASP A 155 -19.55 4.36 -13.44
C ASP A 155 -20.63 3.34 -13.04
N VAL A 156 -20.26 2.33 -12.22
CA VAL A 156 -21.19 1.30 -11.72
C VAL A 156 -21.99 1.77 -10.49
N ASN A 157 -21.44 2.67 -9.67
CA ASN A 157 -22.02 3.05 -8.37
C ASN A 157 -22.70 4.44 -8.35
N GLY A 158 -23.39 4.82 -9.43
CA GLY A 158 -24.19 6.04 -9.46
C GLY A 158 -23.41 7.35 -9.67
N GLY A 159 -22.14 7.27 -10.08
CA GLY A 159 -21.36 8.41 -10.55
C GLY A 159 -20.85 9.36 -9.47
N LEU A 160 -20.60 10.61 -9.88
CA LEU A 160 -19.79 11.58 -9.12
C LEU A 160 -20.46 12.10 -7.84
N SER A 161 -21.76 12.40 -7.90
CA SER A 161 -22.50 13.06 -6.81
C SER A 161 -22.67 12.18 -5.58
N SER A 162 -22.77 10.87 -5.76
CA SER A 162 -22.99 9.90 -4.68
C SER A 162 -21.70 9.46 -3.97
N ASN A 163 -20.54 9.79 -4.54
CA ASN A 163 -19.24 9.25 -4.13
C ASN A 163 -18.18 10.35 -3.90
N ALA A 164 -18.62 11.57 -3.55
CA ALA A 164 -17.73 12.74 -3.44
C ALA A 164 -16.54 12.49 -2.50
N PHE A 165 -16.76 11.85 -1.34
CA PHE A 165 -15.68 11.54 -0.40
C PHE A 165 -14.66 10.55 -0.98
N ALA A 166 -15.12 9.49 -1.66
CA ALA A 166 -14.25 8.53 -2.32
C ALA A 166 -13.41 9.15 -3.43
N ILE A 167 -13.96 10.12 -4.16
CA ILE A 167 -13.24 10.88 -5.18
C ILE A 167 -12.17 11.76 -4.55
N VAL A 168 -12.48 12.46 -3.46
CA VAL A 168 -11.51 13.30 -2.76
C VAL A 168 -10.37 12.46 -2.18
N ALA A 169 -10.69 11.37 -1.48
CA ALA A 169 -9.67 10.45 -0.93
C ALA A 169 -8.78 9.85 -2.03
N SER A 170 -9.39 9.41 -3.13
CA SER A 170 -8.66 8.84 -4.28
C SER A 170 -7.85 9.89 -5.04
N GLY A 171 -8.34 11.12 -5.15
CA GLY A 171 -7.61 12.25 -5.70
C GLY A 171 -6.38 12.61 -4.88
N ALA A 172 -6.52 12.67 -3.55
CA ALA A 172 -5.41 12.90 -2.64
C ALA A 172 -4.34 11.79 -2.76
N PHE A 173 -4.77 10.53 -2.80
CA PHE A 173 -3.89 9.39 -3.04
C PHE A 173 -3.16 9.50 -4.38
N TYR A 174 -3.88 9.81 -5.46
CA TYR A 174 -3.30 9.92 -6.79
C TYR A 174 -2.25 11.04 -6.86
N LEU A 175 -2.57 12.23 -6.33
CA LEU A 175 -1.63 13.36 -6.29
C LEU A 175 -0.35 13.03 -5.52
N LEU A 176 -0.47 12.35 -4.37
CA LEU A 176 0.68 11.90 -3.60
C LEU A 176 1.57 10.95 -4.43
N ASN A 177 0.96 9.98 -5.12
CA ASN A 177 1.70 9.05 -5.96
C ASN A 177 2.34 9.72 -7.18
N VAL A 178 1.71 10.74 -7.77
CA VAL A 178 2.31 11.55 -8.84
C VAL A 178 3.58 12.24 -8.33
N VAL A 179 3.52 12.89 -7.17
CA VAL A 179 4.69 13.55 -6.56
C VAL A 179 5.82 12.54 -6.30
N TRP A 180 5.49 11.35 -5.78
CA TRP A 180 6.47 10.29 -5.56
C TRP A 180 7.05 9.75 -6.87
N ALA A 181 6.26 9.56 -7.92
CA ALA A 181 6.74 9.13 -9.22
C ALA A 181 7.72 10.13 -9.84
N PHE A 182 7.43 11.44 -9.76
CA PHE A 182 8.36 12.47 -10.23
C PHE A 182 9.68 12.44 -9.46
N LYS A 183 9.63 12.35 -8.13
CA LYS A 183 10.84 12.23 -7.30
C LYS A 183 11.63 10.96 -7.64
N ALA A 184 10.97 9.81 -7.74
CA ALA A 184 11.59 8.53 -8.05
C ALA A 184 12.22 8.53 -9.46
N THR A 185 11.55 9.14 -10.44
CA THR A 185 12.08 9.30 -11.81
C THR A 185 13.34 10.17 -11.81
N GLY A 186 13.33 11.31 -11.10
CA GLY A 186 14.51 12.15 -10.95
C GLY A 186 15.69 11.42 -10.30
N LEU A 187 15.42 10.59 -9.29
CA LEU A 187 16.43 9.73 -8.65
C LEU A 187 16.94 8.64 -9.61
N TYR A 188 16.07 8.04 -10.42
CA TYR A 188 16.43 7.00 -11.38
C TYR A 188 17.34 7.54 -12.49
N LEU A 189 17.04 8.73 -13.02
CA LEU A 189 17.86 9.37 -14.05
C LEU A 189 19.27 9.72 -13.54
N LYS A 190 19.37 10.11 -12.26
CA LYS A 190 20.63 10.41 -11.58
C LYS A 190 21.27 9.19 -10.90
N TYR A 191 20.75 7.98 -11.16
CA TYR A 191 21.19 6.81 -10.43
C TYR A 191 22.61 6.40 -10.83
N ASP A 192 23.52 6.52 -9.87
CA ASP A 192 24.92 6.13 -9.96
C ASP A 192 25.16 4.90 -9.07
N GLU A 193 25.47 3.77 -9.68
CA GLU A 193 25.68 2.50 -8.98
C GLU A 193 27.00 2.50 -8.16
N GLY A 194 27.95 3.39 -8.49
CA GLY A 194 29.26 3.46 -7.82
C GLY A 194 29.20 3.91 -6.36
N LYS A 195 28.32 4.87 -6.04
CA LYS A 195 28.14 5.40 -4.66
C LYS A 195 27.37 4.45 -3.74
N SER A 196 26.54 3.57 -4.31
CA SER A 196 25.75 2.61 -3.51
C SER A 196 26.61 1.49 -2.90
N LYS A 197 27.74 1.14 -3.52
CA LYS A 197 28.61 0.05 -3.05
C LYS A 197 29.57 0.51 -1.95
N SER A 198 30.01 1.78 -1.93
CA SER A 198 30.96 2.25 -0.92
C SER A 198 30.34 2.31 0.49
N LYS A 199 29.06 2.68 0.62
CA LYS A 199 28.33 2.71 1.90
C LYS A 199 28.05 1.34 2.54
N LYS A 200 28.31 0.24 1.83
CA LYS A 200 28.08 -1.12 2.37
C LYS A 200 29.36 -1.77 2.90
N ASN A 201 30.51 -1.13 2.67
CA ASN A 201 31.83 -1.58 3.08
C ASN A 201 32.45 -0.69 4.17
N GLU A 202 31.70 0.29 4.67
CA GLU A 202 31.95 1.07 5.88
C GLU A 202 30.97 0.61 6.97
#